data_AF-A0A7R9WUP4-F1
#
_entry.id   AF-A0A7R9WUP4-F1
#
_cell.length_a   1.000
_cell.length_b   1.000
_cell.length_c   1.000
_cell.angle_alpha   90.00
_cell.angle_beta   90.00
_cell.angle_gamma   90.00
#
_symmetry.space_group_name_H-M   'P 1'
#
loop_
_entity.id
_entity.type
_entity.pdbx_description
1 polymer ?
#
loop_
_entity_poly.entity_id
_entity_poly.type
_entity_poly.pdbx_seq_one_letter_code
_entity_poly.pdbx_strand_id
1 'polypeptide(L)'
;MLLLGGAATVEALTGMDYRLASFLIPWGVILYTASGGLQATFLASYIHTVLIFAVLIIMIFIVYIKVYSSDVIYAFLDKTISYTEEECKIIFSSNNTVEGTFFEAGTYACGEVSGNRDGSYLTMLSSDGLMFGIINIVGNFGTVFVDQSYWQSAIAARPSSAARGYL
;
A
#
# COMPACT_ATOMS: atom_id res chain seq x y z
N MET A 1 -4.09 -9.54 1.17
CA MET A 1 -3.20 -8.54 1.81
C MET A 1 -3.85 -7.19 2.10
N LEU A 2 -4.90 -6.78 1.38
CA LEU A 2 -5.46 -5.42 1.52
C LEU A 2 -6.11 -5.10 2.87
N LEU A 3 -6.80 -6.08 3.50
CA LEU A 3 -7.47 -5.87 4.78
C LEU A 3 -6.47 -5.58 5.92
N LEU A 4 -5.36 -6.33 5.95
CA LEU A 4 -4.27 -6.16 6.90
C LEU A 4 -3.57 -4.80 6.70
N GLY A 5 -3.36 -4.39 5.44
CA GLY A 5 -2.83 -3.05 5.13
C GLY A 5 -3.77 -1.93 5.59
N GLY A 6 -5.09 -2.08 5.38
CA GLY A 6 -6.09 -1.14 5.87
C GLY A 6 -6.19 -1.10 7.39
N ALA A 7 -6.02 -2.25 8.07
CA ALA A 7 -5.99 -2.30 9.52
C ALA A 7 -4.75 -1.59 10.08
N ALA A 8 -3.58 -1.76 9.45
CA ALA A 8 -2.34 -1.08 9.85
C ALA A 8 -2.46 0.46 9.71
N THR A 9 -3.11 0.96 8.65
CA THR A 9 -3.32 2.41 8.51
C THR A 9 -4.27 2.95 9.55
N VAL A 10 -5.32 2.21 9.91
CA VAL A 10 -6.25 2.60 10.97
C VAL A 10 -5.58 2.59 12.34
N GLU A 11 -4.77 1.58 12.63
CA GLU A 11 -3.94 1.53 13.84
C GLU A 11 -3.00 2.73 13.92
N ALA A 12 -2.27 3.04 12.84
CA ALA A 12 -1.34 4.17 12.80
C ALA A 12 -2.03 5.54 12.96
N LEU A 13 -3.25 5.70 12.44
CA LEU A 13 -3.98 6.99 12.47
C LEU A 13 -4.79 7.20 13.75
N THR A 14 -5.29 6.13 14.37
CA THR A 14 -6.26 6.22 15.46
C THR A 14 -5.80 5.57 16.76
N GLY A 15 -4.74 4.76 16.72
CA GLY A 15 -4.32 3.92 17.84
C GLY A 15 -5.26 2.74 18.14
N MET A 16 -6.25 2.46 17.27
CA MET A 16 -7.13 1.30 17.43
C MET A 16 -6.33 0.00 17.25
N ASP A 17 -6.61 -0.98 18.11
CA ASP A 17 -5.99 -2.31 18.02
C ASP A 17 -6.15 -2.93 16.62
N TYR A 18 -5.03 -3.43 16.09
CA TYR A 18 -4.95 -4.01 14.75
C TYR A 18 -5.92 -5.18 14.51
N ARG A 19 -6.14 -6.03 15.51
CA ARG A 19 -7.02 -7.21 15.40
C ARG A 19 -8.47 -6.77 15.36
N LEU A 20 -8.83 -5.78 16.17
CA LEU A 20 -10.16 -5.19 16.17
C LEU A 20 -10.44 -4.45 14.85
N ALA A 21 -9.49 -3.65 14.36
CA ALA A 21 -9.59 -2.96 13.08
C ALA A 21 -9.84 -3.96 11.93
N SER A 22 -9.04 -5.04 11.89
CA SER A 22 -9.18 -6.11 10.91
C SER A 22 -10.55 -6.79 10.96
N PHE A 23 -11.13 -6.95 12.16
CA PHE A 23 -12.45 -7.55 12.33
C PHE A 23 -13.59 -6.61 11.93
N LEU A 24 -13.45 -5.30 12.17
CA LEU A 24 -14.51 -4.31 11.94
C LEU A 24 -14.61 -3.85 10.47
N ILE A 25 -13.49 -3.74 9.75
CA ILE A 25 -13.48 -3.28 8.34
C ILE A 25 -14.45 -4.07 7.44
N PRO A 26 -14.52 -5.43 7.50
CA PRO A 26 -15.45 -6.21 6.70
C PRO A 26 -16.93 -5.94 6.95
N TRP A 27 -17.33 -5.46 8.14
CA TRP A 27 -18.74 -5.24 8.46
C TRP A 27 -19.41 -4.22 7.54
N GLY A 28 -18.68 -3.17 7.15
CA GLY A 28 -19.19 -2.19 6.18
C GLY A 28 -19.53 -2.85 4.84
N VAL A 29 -18.69 -3.78 4.40
CA VAL A 29 -18.92 -4.55 3.16
C VAL A 29 -20.11 -5.48 3.30
N ILE A 30 -20.18 -6.24 4.40
CA ILE A 30 -21.28 -7.18 4.65
C ILE A 30 -22.65 -6.47 4.60
N LEU A 31 -22.77 -5.28 5.20
CA LEU A 31 -24.04 -4.55 5.26
C LEU A 31 -24.54 -4.08 3.89
N TYR A 32 -23.68 -3.49 3.07
CA TYR A 32 -24.12 -3.03 1.74
C TYR A 32 -24.30 -4.21 0.77
N THR A 33 -23.51 -5.28 0.91
CA THR A 33 -23.68 -6.49 0.10
C THR A 33 -24.98 -7.21 0.45
N ALA A 34 -25.32 -7.32 1.75
CA ALA A 34 -26.54 -7.97 2.20
C ALA A 34 -27.82 -7.22 1.77
N SER A 35 -27.77 -5.88 1.72
CA SER A 35 -28.94 -5.07 1.33
C SER A 35 -29.10 -4.90 -0.18
N GLY A 36 -28.01 -4.85 -0.95
CA GLY A 36 -28.05 -4.50 -2.37
C GLY A 36 -27.64 -5.60 -3.37
N GLY A 37 -27.16 -6.75 -2.89
CA GLY A 37 -26.76 -7.88 -3.73
C GLY A 37 -25.63 -7.57 -4.73
N LEU A 38 -25.58 -8.30 -5.84
CA LEU A 38 -24.51 -8.20 -6.84
C LEU A 38 -24.46 -6.83 -7.54
N GLN A 39 -25.61 -6.21 -7.82
CA GLN A 39 -25.66 -4.93 -8.51
C GLN A 39 -25.08 -3.79 -7.66
N ALA A 40 -25.41 -3.74 -6.36
CA ALA A 40 -24.82 -2.77 -5.45
C ALA A 40 -23.32 -3.00 -5.27
N THR A 41 -22.88 -4.26 -5.28
CA THR A 41 -21.46 -4.61 -5.17
C THR A 41 -20.67 -4.10 -6.38
N PHE A 42 -21.17 -4.28 -7.61
CA PHE A 42 -20.52 -3.73 -8.80
C PHE A 42 -20.44 -2.20 -8.80
N LEU A 43 -21.54 -1.52 -8.40
CA LEU A 43 -21.55 -0.07 -8.31
C LEU A 43 -20.58 0.44 -7.23
N ALA A 44 -20.55 -0.21 -6.06
CA ALA A 44 -19.64 0.12 -4.97
C ALA A 44 -18.17 -0.06 -5.40
N SER A 45 -17.82 -1.15 -6.08
CA SER A 45 -16.48 -1.37 -6.62
C SER A 45 -16.06 -0.28 -7.59
N TYR A 46 -16.96 0.16 -8.48
CA TYR A 46 -16.69 1.26 -9.41
C TYR A 46 -16.44 2.58 -8.66
N ILE A 47 -17.32 2.96 -7.75
CA ILE A 47 -17.21 4.21 -6.98
C ILE A 47 -15.94 4.22 -6.12
N HIS A 48 -15.64 3.11 -5.44
CA HIS A 48 -14.45 2.98 -4.61
C HIS A 48 -13.17 3.17 -5.42
N THR A 49 -13.11 2.56 -6.61
CA THR A 49 -11.97 2.68 -7.52
C THR A 49 -11.81 4.14 -8.00
N VAL A 50 -12.89 4.80 -8.40
CA VAL A 50 -12.85 6.21 -8.83
C VAL A 50 -12.35 7.12 -7.70
N LEU A 51 -12.82 6.91 -6.47
CA LEU A 51 -12.38 7.68 -5.31
C LEU A 51 -10.88 7.47 -5.01
N ILE A 52 -10.41 6.23 -5.02
CA ILE A 52 -8.99 5.92 -4.80
C ILE A 52 -8.13 6.61 -5.86
N PHE A 53 -8.50 6.53 -7.15
CA PHE A 53 -7.75 7.19 -8.21
C PHE A 53 -7.71 8.71 -8.05
N ALA A 54 -8.83 9.33 -7.68
CA ALA A 54 -8.88 10.77 -7.43
C ALA A 54 -7.93 11.17 -6.29
N VAL A 55 -7.96 10.45 -5.17
CA VAL A 55 -7.05 10.70 -4.03
C VAL A 55 -5.59 10.50 -4.43
N LEU A 56 -5.27 9.45 -5.18
CA LEU A 56 -3.91 9.17 -5.63
C LEU A 56 -3.38 10.28 -6.56
N ILE A 57 -4.17 10.74 -7.51
CA ILE A 57 -3.79 11.84 -8.41
C ILE A 57 -3.53 13.12 -7.61
N ILE A 58 -4.41 13.43 -6.64
CA ILE A 58 -4.23 14.58 -5.76
C ILE A 58 -2.94 14.44 -4.93
N MET A 59 -2.69 13.27 -4.35
CA MET A 59 -1.50 13.01 -3.55
C MET A 59 -0.22 13.16 -4.38
N ILE A 60 -0.19 12.57 -5.59
CA ILE A 60 0.95 12.68 -6.51
C ILE A 60 1.18 14.15 -6.87
N PHE A 61 0.13 14.90 -7.19
CA PHE A 61 0.24 16.32 -7.50
C PHE A 61 0.77 17.14 -6.32
N ILE A 62 0.25 16.90 -5.11
CA ILE A 62 0.70 17.60 -3.90
C ILE A 62 2.18 17.31 -3.63
N VAL A 63 2.59 16.04 -3.68
CA VAL A 63 3.95 15.63 -3.33
C VAL A 63 4.97 16.07 -4.37
N TYR A 64 4.74 15.81 -5.67
CA TYR A 64 5.75 16.00 -6.71
C TYR A 64 5.71 17.36 -7.42
N ILE A 65 4.64 18.14 -7.27
CA ILE A 65 4.50 19.45 -7.92
C ILE A 65 4.40 20.58 -6.90
N LYS A 66 3.58 20.43 -5.86
CA LYS A 66 3.28 21.54 -4.93
C LYS A 66 4.29 21.65 -3.77
N VAL A 67 4.63 20.54 -3.13
CA VAL A 67 5.40 20.53 -1.88
C VAL A 67 6.87 20.20 -2.12
N TYR A 68 7.15 19.14 -2.88
CA TYR A 68 8.49 18.70 -3.19
C TYR A 68 8.68 18.59 -4.72
N SER A 69 9.94 18.56 -5.16
CA SER A 69 10.34 18.20 -6.53
C SER A 69 11.01 16.82 -6.50
N SER A 70 11.00 16.12 -7.63
CA SER A 70 11.71 14.84 -7.78
C SER A 70 13.18 14.92 -7.33
N ASP A 71 13.87 16.04 -7.59
CA ASP A 71 15.27 16.22 -7.20
C ASP A 71 15.45 16.32 -5.68
N VAL A 72 14.50 16.99 -5.01
CA VAL A 72 14.51 17.15 -3.55
C VAL A 72 14.22 15.81 -2.87
N ILE A 73 13.29 15.03 -3.44
CA ILE A 73 12.99 13.67 -2.97
C ILE A 73 14.21 12.76 -3.14
N TYR A 74 14.91 12.86 -4.28
CA TYR A 74 16.15 12.12 -4.50
C TYR A 74 17.22 12.50 -3.47
N ALA A 75 17.41 13.79 -3.19
CA ALA A 75 18.35 14.25 -2.18
C ALA A 75 18.00 13.74 -0.76
N PHE A 76 16.71 13.64 -0.42
CA PHE A 76 16.29 13.04 0.85
C PHE A 76 16.57 11.54 0.93
N LEU A 77 16.35 10.81 -0.17
CA LEU A 77 16.68 9.39 -0.24
C LEU A 77 18.18 9.17 -0.09
N ASP A 78 19.00 9.95 -0.79
CA ASP A 78 20.47 9.88 -0.71
C ASP A 78 20.97 10.19 0.72
N LYS A 79 20.37 11.20 1.35
CA LYS A 79 20.64 11.53 2.76
C LYS A 79 20.25 10.39 3.70
N THR A 80 19.18 9.65 3.41
CA THR A 80 18.70 8.56 4.27
C THR A 80 19.64 7.36 4.27
N ILE A 81 20.35 7.12 3.14
CA ILE A 81 21.35 6.04 3.02
C ILE A 81 22.53 6.30 3.96
N SER A 82 22.90 7.57 4.17
CA SER A 82 24.07 7.94 4.97
C SER A 82 23.81 8.03 6.48
N TYR A 83 22.56 7.83 6.94
CA TYR A 83 22.25 7.85 8.37
C TYR A 83 22.81 6.64 9.10
N THR A 84 23.40 6.91 10.26
CA THR A 84 23.83 5.89 11.22
C THR A 84 22.68 5.48 12.14
N GLU A 85 22.77 4.29 12.75
CA GLU A 85 21.72 3.79 13.67
C GLU A 85 21.44 4.75 14.84
N GLU A 86 22.44 5.48 15.32
CA GLU A 86 22.27 6.46 16.41
C GLU A 86 21.43 7.67 15.95
N GLU A 87 21.68 8.15 14.73
CA GLU A 87 20.88 9.23 14.13
C GLU A 87 19.45 8.76 13.86
N CYS A 88 19.28 7.51 13.39
CA CYS A 88 17.96 6.90 13.24
C CYS A 88 17.20 6.87 14.57
N LYS A 89 17.85 6.48 15.67
CA LYS A 89 17.23 6.47 17.00
C LYS A 89 16.77 7.86 17.44
N ILE A 90 17.51 8.90 17.08
CA ILE A 90 17.13 10.29 17.36
C ILE A 90 15.95 10.74 16.48
N ILE A 91 15.92 10.38 15.20
CA ILE A 91 14.85 10.71 14.26
C ILE A 91 13.53 10.05 14.66
N PHE A 92 13.57 8.78 15.04
CA PHE A 92 12.41 8.01 15.47
C PHE A 92 12.27 8.03 17.00
N SER A 93 12.25 9.23 17.59
CA SER A 93 12.08 9.46 19.02
C SER A 93 11.01 10.49 19.29
N SER A 94 10.30 10.36 20.41
CA SER A 94 9.30 11.34 20.82
C SER A 94 9.91 12.68 21.26
N ASN A 95 11.17 12.70 21.70
CA ASN A 95 11.82 13.87 22.30
C ASN A 95 13.20 14.19 21.68
N ASN A 96 13.50 13.65 20.49
CA ASN A 96 14.83 13.74 19.85
C ASN A 96 15.97 13.22 20.75
N THR A 97 15.68 12.31 21.67
CA THR A 97 16.66 11.67 22.54
C THR A 97 16.67 10.16 22.31
N VAL A 98 17.84 9.53 22.48
CA VAL A 98 18.01 8.09 22.26
C VAL A 98 17.19 7.25 23.24
N GLU A 99 16.95 7.74 24.46
CA GLU A 99 16.19 7.02 25.50
C GLU A 99 14.69 6.91 25.22
N GLY A 100 14.14 7.80 24.38
CA GLY A 100 12.73 7.83 23.97
C GLY A 100 12.48 7.28 22.56
N THR A 101 13.42 6.51 22.02
CA THR A 101 13.34 5.99 20.66
C THR A 101 12.35 4.83 20.56
N PHE A 102 11.56 4.83 19.49
CA PHE A 102 10.74 3.69 19.06
C PHE A 102 11.34 3.01 17.82
N PHE A 103 12.60 3.33 17.50
CA PHE A 103 13.33 2.69 16.40
C PHE A 103 13.67 1.24 16.72
N GLU A 104 13.33 0.35 15.81
CA GLU A 104 13.74 -1.05 15.82
C GLU A 104 14.48 -1.37 14.51
N ALA A 105 15.66 -1.98 14.63
CA ALA A 105 16.51 -2.24 13.46
C ALA A 105 15.81 -3.21 12.49
N GLY A 106 15.73 -2.83 11.22
CA GLY A 106 15.11 -3.63 10.16
C GLY A 106 13.60 -3.44 9.97
N THR A 107 12.90 -2.68 10.83
CA THR A 107 11.46 -2.37 10.65
C THR A 107 11.24 -0.99 10.03
N TYR A 108 12.16 -0.05 10.25
CA TYR A 108 12.11 1.31 9.72
C TYR A 108 13.13 1.49 8.58
N ALA A 109 12.77 2.31 7.57
CA ALA A 109 13.69 2.68 6.49
C ALA A 109 14.72 3.69 7.01
N CYS A 110 15.89 3.20 7.40
CA CYS A 110 17.00 4.03 7.85
C CYS A 110 18.34 3.37 7.54
N GLY A 111 19.23 4.10 6.88
CA GLY A 111 20.51 3.58 6.40
C GLY A 111 20.40 2.90 5.03
N GLU A 112 21.46 2.16 4.69
CA GLU A 112 21.62 1.48 3.41
C GLU A 112 20.72 0.24 3.27
N VAL A 113 20.29 -0.04 2.03
CA VAL A 113 19.57 -1.27 1.69
C VAL A 113 20.56 -2.34 1.26
N SER A 114 20.63 -3.43 2.04
CA SER A 114 21.52 -4.55 1.73
C SER A 114 21.24 -5.16 0.35
N GLY A 115 22.28 -5.29 -0.47
CA GLY A 115 22.18 -5.85 -1.82
C GLY A 115 21.79 -4.86 -2.91
N ASN A 116 21.46 -3.61 -2.59
CA ASN A 116 21.30 -2.55 -3.58
C ASN A 116 22.66 -1.89 -3.90
N ARG A 117 22.78 -1.34 -5.11
CA ARG A 117 23.98 -0.60 -5.52
C ARG A 117 24.05 0.70 -4.73
N ASP A 118 25.20 0.96 -4.11
CA ASP A 118 25.44 2.14 -3.26
C ASP A 118 24.42 2.27 -2.10
N GLY A 119 23.82 1.15 -1.66
CA GLY A 119 22.79 1.14 -0.63
C GLY A 119 21.47 1.81 -1.04
N SER A 120 21.32 2.23 -2.30
CA SER A 120 20.24 3.09 -2.77
C SER A 120 18.88 2.39 -2.81
N TYR A 121 17.84 3.07 -2.31
CA TYR A 121 16.46 2.60 -2.39
C TYR A 121 15.94 2.47 -3.84
N LEU A 122 16.57 3.15 -4.80
CA LEU A 122 16.08 3.23 -6.18
C LEU A 122 16.62 2.13 -7.10
N THR A 123 17.70 1.42 -6.71
CA THR A 123 18.26 0.38 -7.59
C THR A 123 17.39 -0.88 -7.65
N MET A 124 16.64 -1.17 -6.58
CA MET A 124 15.74 -2.33 -6.48
C MET A 124 16.41 -3.68 -6.83
N LEU A 125 17.68 -3.87 -6.46
CA LEU A 125 18.46 -5.08 -6.74
C LEU A 125 18.50 -6.09 -5.58
N SER A 126 17.92 -5.76 -4.43
CA SER A 126 17.95 -6.62 -3.24
C SER A 126 17.25 -7.96 -3.49
N SER A 127 17.85 -9.05 -2.99
CA SER A 127 17.31 -10.41 -3.09
C SER A 127 15.91 -10.51 -2.49
N ASP A 128 15.71 -9.83 -1.37
CA ASP A 128 14.46 -9.85 -0.62
C ASP A 128 13.37 -9.08 -1.36
N GLY A 129 13.73 -7.96 -2.00
CA GLY A 129 12.83 -7.21 -2.87
C GLY A 129 12.39 -8.03 -4.08
N LEU A 130 13.31 -8.76 -4.71
CA LEU A 130 13.00 -9.68 -5.81
C LEU A 130 12.08 -10.83 -5.36
N MET A 131 12.38 -11.45 -4.22
CA MET A 131 11.56 -12.54 -3.67
C MET A 131 10.15 -12.05 -3.32
N PHE A 132 10.05 -10.88 -2.68
CA PHE A 132 8.76 -10.23 -2.42
C PHE A 132 8.00 -9.93 -3.71
N GLY A 133 8.68 -9.42 -4.75
CA GLY A 133 8.10 -9.17 -6.06
C GLY A 133 7.50 -10.43 -6.69
N ILE A 134 8.23 -11.54 -6.67
CA ILE A 134 7.74 -12.83 -7.18
C ILE A 134 6.52 -13.31 -6.38
N ILE A 135 6.60 -13.30 -5.04
CA ILE A 135 5.49 -13.71 -4.17
C ILE A 135 4.25 -12.86 -4.43
N ASN A 136 4.42 -11.55 -4.60
CA ASN A 136 3.32 -10.62 -4.85
C ASN A 136 2.68 -10.86 -6.23
N ILE A 137 3.49 -11.11 -7.28
CA ILE A 137 2.98 -11.44 -8.62
C ILE A 137 2.19 -12.75 -8.58
N VAL A 138 2.80 -13.83 -8.07
CA VAL A 138 2.16 -15.16 -8.02
C VAL A 138 0.93 -15.13 -7.10
N GLY A 139 1.03 -14.46 -5.96
CA GLY A 139 -0.05 -14.31 -4.99
C GLY A 139 -1.24 -13.57 -5.58
N ASN A 140 -1.02 -12.36 -6.12
CA ASN A 140 -2.10 -11.57 -6.71
C ASN A 140 -2.68 -12.23 -7.97
N PHE A 141 -1.85 -12.85 -8.80
CA PHE A 141 -2.32 -13.62 -9.95
C PHE A 141 -3.25 -14.74 -9.49
N GLY A 142 -2.85 -15.52 -8.49
CA GLY A 142 -3.69 -16.57 -7.90
C GLY A 142 -5.03 -16.04 -7.42
N THR A 143 -5.04 -14.88 -6.76
CA THR A 143 -6.29 -14.26 -6.27
C THR A 143 -7.23 -13.75 -7.35
N VAL A 144 -6.78 -13.60 -8.60
CA VAL A 144 -7.66 -13.18 -9.71
C VAL A 144 -8.09 -14.39 -10.54
N PHE A 145 -7.14 -15.24 -10.92
CA PHE A 145 -7.40 -16.34 -11.85
C PHE A 145 -8.02 -17.57 -11.20
N VAL A 146 -7.78 -17.79 -9.90
CA VAL A 146 -8.31 -18.93 -9.14
C VAL A 146 -9.53 -18.53 -8.31
N ASP A 147 -9.94 -17.26 -8.36
CA ASP A 147 -11.10 -16.77 -7.65
C ASP A 147 -12.39 -16.98 -8.46
N GLN A 148 -13.25 -17.86 -7.93
CA GLN A 148 -14.51 -18.24 -8.54
C GLN A 148 -15.48 -17.05 -8.73
N SER A 149 -15.41 -16.03 -7.86
CA SER A 149 -16.29 -14.85 -7.94
C SER A 149 -15.97 -13.98 -9.16
N TYR A 150 -14.70 -13.88 -9.54
CA TYR A 150 -14.27 -13.21 -10.78
C TYR A 150 -14.76 -13.95 -12.02
N TRP A 151 -14.68 -15.27 -12.04
CA TRP A 151 -15.21 -16.09 -13.13
C TRP A 151 -16.74 -15.96 -13.27
N GLN A 152 -17.48 -15.99 -12.16
CA GLN A 152 -18.93 -15.79 -12.19
C GLN A 152 -19.30 -14.40 -12.72
N SER A 153 -18.57 -13.37 -12.31
CA SER A 153 -18.75 -12.00 -12.79
C SER A 153 -18.41 -11.86 -14.27
N ALA A 154 -17.34 -12.51 -14.74
CA ALA A 154 -16.92 -12.52 -16.14
C ALA A 154 -17.93 -13.23 -17.05
N ILE A 155 -18.52 -14.34 -16.59
CA ILE A 155 -19.56 -15.08 -17.33
C ILE A 155 -20.89 -14.30 -17.35
N ALA A 156 -21.22 -13.59 -16.27
CA ALA A 156 -22.42 -12.76 -16.20
C ALA A 156 -22.33 -11.48 -17.06
N ALA A 157 -21.11 -11.02 -17.38
CA ALA A 157 -20.91 -9.87 -18.25
C ALA A 157 -21.18 -10.23 -19.72
N ARG A 158 -21.96 -9.40 -20.43
CA ARG A 158 -22.21 -9.61 -21.86
C ARG A 158 -20.93 -9.35 -22.67
N PRO A 159 -20.44 -10.31 -23.48
CA PRO A 159 -19.18 -10.16 -24.21
C PRO A 159 -19.19 -8.99 -25.20
N SER A 160 -20.35 -8.65 -25.78
CA SER A 160 -20.51 -7.48 -26.67
C SER A 160 -20.41 -6.13 -25.95
N SER A 161 -20.70 -6.08 -24.66
CA SER A 161 -20.53 -4.90 -23.81
C SER A 161 -19.13 -4.83 -23.20
N ALA A 162 -18.54 -5.98 -22.84
CA ALA A 162 -17.18 -6.06 -22.29
C ALA A 162 -16.11 -5.71 -23.35
N ALA A 163 -16.22 -6.22 -24.58
CA ALA A 163 -15.25 -5.94 -25.65
C ALA A 163 -15.22 -4.46 -26.05
N ARG A 164 -16.37 -3.76 -26.01
CA ARG A 164 -16.47 -2.32 -26.26
C ARG A 164 -15.97 -1.44 -25.11
N GLY A 165 -15.82 -1.99 -23.91
CA GLY A 165 -15.21 -1.28 -22.79
C GLY A 165 -13.68 -1.35 -22.76
N TYR A 166 -13.10 -2.31 -23.50
CA TYR A 166 -11.65 -2.53 -23.58
C TYR A 166 -11.01 -1.98 -24.87
N LEU A 167 -11.80 -1.79 -25.94
CA LEU A 167 -11.40 -1.16 -27.21
C LEU A 167 -11.85 0.29 -27.25
#